data_AF-A0A1M2YR73-F1
#
_entry.id   AF-A0A1M2YR73-F1
#
_cell.length_a   1.000
_cell.length_b   1.000
_cell.length_c   1.000
_cell.angle_alpha   90.00
_cell.angle_beta   90.00
_cell.angle_gamma   90.00
#
_symmetry.space_group_name_H-M   'P 1'
#
loop_
_entity.id
_entity.type
_entity.pdbx_description
1 polymer ?
#
loop_
_entity_poly.entity_id
_entity_poly.type
_entity_poly.pdbx_seq_one_letter_code
_entity_poly.pdbx_strand_id
1 'polypeptide(L)'
;MKKRVILVRHGDDPPDDRVHTYLVRSGFEPVVKKPFAGEAPGEVDDTVAGSVVYGGRFEAYAHDRFPFLKEEARWIEGCMARGVPLLGICQGAQQIAHVLGATVGPAEDGRGEFGCYRIEPTEAGREILPEPIHVGQAHFHTFGIPSGATHLASSASFPNQAFSYGASTYALQFHPEVTIEGFRRWQASLGALYEISGAQTREEQDRLVYRHDAAQAAWFYGFLEKLFSPRN
;
A
#
# COMPACT_ATOMS: atom_id res chain seq x y z
N MET A 1 4.06 -11.57 -24.04
CA MET A 1 3.55 -11.54 -22.66
C MET A 1 3.95 -10.23 -22.01
N LYS A 2 3.02 -9.55 -21.35
CA LYS A 2 3.33 -8.37 -20.52
C LYS A 2 4.23 -8.82 -19.37
N LYS A 3 5.32 -8.11 -19.09
CA LYS A 3 6.27 -8.47 -18.03
C LYS A 3 6.56 -7.32 -17.08
N ARG A 4 6.42 -6.08 -17.52
CA ARG A 4 6.82 -4.91 -16.74
C ARG A 4 5.79 -4.63 -15.66
N VAL A 5 6.21 -4.61 -14.40
CA VAL A 5 5.39 -4.12 -13.29
C VAL A 5 6.02 -2.84 -12.77
N ILE A 6 5.28 -1.74 -12.86
CA ILE A 6 5.80 -0.41 -12.49
C ILE A 6 5.66 -0.21 -10.98
N LEU A 7 6.79 -0.01 -10.30
CA LEU A 7 6.88 0.26 -8.87
C LEU A 7 7.09 1.77 -8.66
N VAL A 8 6.01 2.49 -8.33
CA VAL A 8 6.06 3.91 -8.01
C VAL A 8 6.49 4.06 -6.55
N ARG A 9 7.72 4.56 -6.32
CA ARG A 9 8.34 4.70 -5.00
C ARG A 9 8.55 6.16 -4.61
N HIS A 10 8.47 6.41 -3.31
CA HIS A 10 8.67 7.74 -2.70
C HIS A 10 9.90 7.82 -1.79
N GLY A 11 10.86 6.91 -1.99
CA GLY A 11 12.08 6.81 -1.22
C GLY A 11 13.11 5.89 -1.88
N ASP A 12 14.24 5.72 -1.20
CA ASP A 12 15.41 4.97 -1.67
C ASP A 12 15.61 3.64 -0.94
N ASP A 13 14.52 3.10 -0.37
CA ASP A 13 14.57 1.78 0.27
C ASP A 13 15.08 0.72 -0.71
N PRO A 14 15.91 -0.22 -0.23
CA PRO A 14 16.41 -1.30 -1.07
C PRO A 14 15.25 -2.14 -1.65
N PRO A 15 15.49 -2.87 -2.75
CA PRO A 15 14.49 -3.73 -3.37
C PRO A 15 14.38 -5.08 -2.63
N ASP A 16 14.22 -5.05 -1.31
CA ASP A 16 14.17 -6.23 -0.42
C ASP A 16 12.77 -6.51 0.16
N ASP A 17 11.75 -5.77 -0.29
CA ASP A 17 10.37 -6.00 0.10
C ASP A 17 9.74 -7.23 -0.59
N ARG A 18 8.59 -7.66 -0.06
CA ARG A 18 7.88 -8.83 -0.57
C ARG A 18 7.28 -8.64 -1.96
N VAL A 19 6.93 -7.41 -2.36
CA VAL A 19 6.44 -7.14 -3.72
C VAL A 19 7.56 -7.39 -4.73
N HIS A 20 8.73 -6.78 -4.53
CA HIS A 20 9.88 -6.97 -5.41
C HIS A 20 10.29 -8.45 -5.45
N THR A 21 10.36 -9.10 -4.29
CA THR A 21 10.67 -10.54 -4.17
C THR A 21 9.69 -11.40 -4.96
N TYR A 22 8.39 -11.16 -4.82
CA TYR A 22 7.34 -11.88 -5.56
C TYR A 22 7.53 -11.69 -7.07
N LEU A 23 7.64 -10.45 -7.53
CA LEU A 23 7.69 -10.13 -8.95
C LEU A 23 8.86 -10.81 -9.66
N VAL A 24 10.07 -10.73 -9.07
CA VAL A 24 11.25 -11.40 -9.62
C VAL A 24 11.07 -12.92 -9.67
N ARG A 25 10.55 -13.52 -8.59
CA ARG A 25 10.33 -14.98 -8.53
C ARG A 25 9.25 -15.47 -9.50
N SER A 26 8.26 -14.63 -9.78
CA SER A 26 7.18 -14.92 -10.73
C SER A 26 7.53 -14.54 -12.19
N GLY A 27 8.75 -14.08 -12.45
CA GLY A 27 9.24 -13.79 -13.81
C GLY A 27 8.76 -12.45 -14.40
N PHE A 28 8.21 -11.57 -13.56
CA PHE A 28 7.97 -10.18 -13.91
C PHE A 28 9.27 -9.38 -13.87
N GLU A 29 9.24 -8.21 -14.52
CA GLU A 29 10.32 -7.22 -14.55
C GLU A 29 9.87 -6.01 -13.73
N PRO A 30 10.32 -5.86 -12.47
CA PRO A 30 10.03 -4.69 -11.67
C PRO A 30 10.77 -3.46 -12.25
N VAL A 31 10.02 -2.42 -12.59
CA VAL A 31 10.58 -1.16 -13.08
C VAL A 31 10.25 -0.07 -12.07
N VAL A 32 11.27 0.42 -11.36
CA VAL A 32 11.12 1.47 -10.36
C VAL A 32 10.98 2.83 -11.04
N LYS A 33 10.05 3.64 -10.53
CA LYS A 33 9.82 5.03 -10.92
C LYS A 33 9.70 5.89 -9.67
N LYS A 34 10.36 7.04 -9.67
CA LYS A 34 10.40 7.98 -8.53
C LYS A 34 9.93 9.37 -9.00
N PRO A 35 8.61 9.62 -9.04
CA PRO A 35 8.09 10.87 -9.57
C PRO A 35 8.58 12.09 -8.79
N PHE A 36 8.76 11.96 -7.46
CA PHE A 36 9.36 12.99 -6.61
C PHE A 36 10.79 13.39 -6.99
N ALA A 37 11.49 12.56 -7.77
CA ALA A 37 12.83 12.79 -8.29
C ALA A 37 12.84 13.12 -9.79
N GLY A 38 11.68 13.42 -10.39
CA GLY A 38 11.52 13.72 -11.81
C GLY A 38 11.40 12.49 -12.71
N GLU A 39 11.28 11.29 -12.14
CA GLU A 39 11.11 10.04 -12.89
C GLU A 39 9.64 9.63 -12.93
N ALA A 40 8.83 10.37 -13.69
CA ALA A 40 7.42 10.05 -13.88
C ALA A 40 7.22 8.63 -14.46
N PRO A 41 6.12 7.95 -14.11
CA PRO A 41 5.87 6.59 -14.59
C PRO A 41 5.51 6.56 -16.09
N GLY A 42 5.06 7.69 -16.65
CA GLY A 42 4.71 7.86 -18.05
C GLY A 42 3.25 7.50 -18.34
N GLU A 43 2.99 6.99 -19.54
CA GLU A 43 1.67 6.52 -19.96
C GLU A 43 1.57 5.00 -19.82
N VAL A 44 0.37 4.50 -19.50
CA VAL A 44 0.15 3.06 -19.34
C VAL A 44 0.04 2.40 -20.71
N ASP A 45 1.10 1.72 -21.15
CA ASP A 45 1.19 1.03 -22.46
C ASP A 45 0.86 -0.49 -22.38
N ASP A 46 0.84 -1.18 -23.52
CA ASP A 46 0.52 -2.62 -23.59
C ASP A 46 1.58 -3.54 -22.96
N THR A 47 2.75 -3.03 -22.59
CA THR A 47 3.81 -3.80 -21.95
C THR A 47 3.65 -3.90 -20.44
N VAL A 48 2.81 -3.02 -19.85
CA VAL A 48 2.55 -2.96 -18.40
C VAL A 48 1.63 -4.10 -17.96
N ALA A 49 2.20 -5.03 -17.19
CA ALA A 49 1.49 -6.15 -16.58
C ALA A 49 0.78 -5.78 -15.27
N GLY A 50 1.22 -4.70 -14.62
CA GLY A 50 0.69 -4.27 -13.33
C GLY A 50 1.42 -3.05 -12.78
N SER A 51 0.93 -2.52 -11.66
CA SER A 51 1.62 -1.45 -10.94
C SER A 51 1.40 -1.54 -9.44
N VAL A 52 2.41 -1.11 -8.67
CA VAL A 52 2.33 -0.90 -7.23
C VAL A 52 2.75 0.54 -6.94
N VAL A 53 1.88 1.28 -6.25
CA VAL A 53 2.14 2.64 -5.76
C VAL A 53 2.37 2.55 -4.25
N TYR A 54 3.60 2.82 -3.83
CA TYR A 54 4.06 2.59 -2.46
C TYR A 54 3.70 3.72 -1.50
N GLY A 55 3.93 3.48 -0.21
CA GLY A 55 3.91 4.51 0.82
C GLY A 55 4.96 5.59 0.58
N GLY A 56 4.82 6.71 1.29
CA GLY A 56 5.72 7.85 1.16
C GLY A 56 5.40 8.94 2.17
N ARG A 57 6.37 9.85 2.38
CA ARG A 57 6.24 10.98 3.30
C ARG A 57 5.35 12.12 2.80
N PHE A 58 4.87 12.04 1.56
CA PHE A 58 4.15 13.12 0.91
C PHE A 58 2.66 13.02 1.19
N GLU A 59 2.05 14.14 1.55
CA GLU A 59 0.61 14.26 1.77
C GLU A 59 -0.12 14.00 0.44
N ALA A 60 -0.87 12.90 0.34
CA ALA A 60 -1.45 12.46 -0.93
C ALA A 60 -2.38 13.52 -1.57
N TYR A 61 -3.07 14.33 -0.78
CA TYR A 61 -3.98 15.37 -1.26
C TYR A 61 -3.27 16.70 -1.60
N ALA A 62 -1.96 16.85 -1.35
CA ALA A 62 -1.26 18.12 -1.48
C ALA A 62 -0.70 18.38 -2.90
N HIS A 63 -1.52 18.21 -3.92
CA HIS A 63 -1.13 18.29 -5.34
C HIS A 63 -0.57 19.66 -5.77
N ASP A 64 -0.94 20.74 -5.08
CA ASP A 64 -0.41 22.09 -5.37
C ASP A 64 1.00 22.30 -4.81
N ARG A 65 1.32 21.59 -3.73
CA ARG A 65 2.66 21.61 -3.10
C ARG A 65 3.61 20.61 -3.76
N PHE A 66 3.07 19.49 -4.24
CA PHE A 66 3.84 18.41 -4.85
C PHE A 66 3.28 18.08 -6.25
N PRO A 67 3.71 18.81 -7.29
CA PRO A 67 3.16 18.65 -8.65
C PRO A 67 3.29 17.23 -9.23
N PHE A 68 4.30 16.47 -8.82
CA PHE A 68 4.48 15.07 -9.25
C PHE A 68 3.32 14.16 -8.84
N LEU A 69 2.55 14.51 -7.78
CA LEU A 69 1.35 13.77 -7.41
C LEU A 69 0.27 13.85 -8.50
N LYS A 70 0.27 14.90 -9.33
CA LYS A 70 -0.60 15.00 -10.51
C LYS A 70 -0.18 14.02 -11.62
N GLU A 71 1.10 13.64 -11.67
CA GLU A 71 1.60 12.61 -12.60
C GLU A 71 1.27 11.21 -12.09
N GLU A 72 1.40 10.99 -10.78
CA GLU A 72 0.98 9.75 -10.12
C GLU A 72 -0.53 9.50 -10.24
N ALA A 73 -1.35 10.54 -10.05
CA ALA A 73 -2.79 10.45 -10.25
C ALA A 73 -3.16 10.05 -11.69
N ARG A 74 -2.53 10.69 -12.69
CA ARG A 74 -2.73 10.31 -14.11
C ARG A 74 -2.34 8.86 -14.39
N TRP A 75 -1.25 8.39 -13.79
CA TRP A 75 -0.84 6.99 -13.87
C TRP A 75 -1.88 6.03 -13.27
N ILE A 76 -2.36 6.34 -12.06
CA ILE A 76 -3.39 5.57 -11.36
C ILE A 76 -4.69 5.51 -12.20
N GLU A 77 -5.14 6.64 -12.72
CA GLU A 77 -6.29 6.72 -13.62
C GLU A 77 -6.09 5.85 -14.87
N GLY A 78 -4.91 5.94 -15.50
CA GLY A 78 -4.56 5.13 -16.67
C GLY A 78 -4.56 3.63 -16.37
N CYS A 79 -4.06 3.21 -15.20
CA CYS A 79 -4.08 1.80 -14.79
C CYS A 79 -5.52 1.31 -14.63
N MET A 80 -6.36 2.06 -13.92
CA MET A 80 -7.77 1.71 -13.72
C MET A 80 -8.56 1.68 -15.03
N ALA A 81 -8.40 2.69 -15.88
CA ALA A 81 -9.10 2.79 -17.17
C ALA A 81 -8.76 1.63 -18.12
N ARG A 82 -7.53 1.11 -18.05
CA ARG A 82 -7.06 -0.01 -18.88
C ARG A 82 -7.20 -1.38 -18.20
N GLY A 83 -7.76 -1.44 -16.99
CA GLY A 83 -7.90 -2.67 -16.22
C GLY A 83 -6.56 -3.33 -15.85
N VAL A 84 -5.49 -2.54 -15.76
CA VAL A 84 -4.17 -3.03 -15.31
C VAL A 84 -4.24 -3.30 -13.81
N PRO A 85 -3.76 -4.46 -13.32
CA PRO A 85 -3.66 -4.72 -11.89
C PRO A 85 -2.91 -3.62 -11.15
N LEU A 86 -3.56 -3.03 -10.15
CA LEU A 86 -3.07 -1.88 -9.41
C LEU A 86 -3.17 -2.12 -7.90
N LEU A 87 -2.06 -1.94 -7.20
CA LEU A 87 -1.99 -1.98 -5.75
C LEU A 87 -1.49 -0.64 -5.21
N GLY A 88 -2.27 0.02 -4.38
CA GLY A 88 -1.83 1.15 -3.56
C GLY A 88 -1.51 0.70 -2.14
N ILE A 89 -0.37 1.12 -1.60
CA ILE A 89 0.06 0.85 -0.23
C ILE A 89 0.26 2.16 0.51
N CYS A 90 -0.34 2.31 1.69
CA CYS A 90 -0.27 3.49 2.55
C CYS A 90 -0.59 4.79 1.79
N GLN A 91 0.39 5.66 1.51
CA GLN A 91 0.20 6.86 0.69
C GLN A 91 -0.36 6.52 -0.71
N GLY A 92 0.03 5.40 -1.32
CA GLY A 92 -0.52 4.98 -2.60
C GLY A 92 -2.00 4.58 -2.51
N ALA A 93 -2.43 3.98 -1.39
CA ALA A 93 -3.84 3.71 -1.13
C ALA A 93 -4.65 5.01 -0.99
N GLN A 94 -4.07 5.99 -0.30
CA GLN A 94 -4.62 7.33 -0.15
C GLN A 94 -4.71 8.06 -1.50
N GLN A 95 -3.72 7.93 -2.38
CA GLN A 95 -3.77 8.46 -3.74
C GLN A 95 -4.91 7.88 -4.56
N ILE A 96 -5.08 6.54 -4.54
CA ILE A 96 -6.20 5.89 -5.23
C ILE A 96 -7.53 6.41 -4.68
N ALA A 97 -7.66 6.54 -3.36
CA ALA A 97 -8.86 7.09 -2.74
C ALA A 97 -9.13 8.54 -3.18
N HIS A 98 -8.09 9.37 -3.23
CA HIS A 98 -8.18 10.76 -3.66
C HIS A 98 -8.61 10.89 -5.12
N VAL A 99 -8.00 10.11 -6.03
CA VAL A 99 -8.36 10.04 -7.45
C VAL A 99 -9.82 9.63 -7.64
N LEU A 100 -10.33 8.72 -6.79
CA LEU A 100 -11.73 8.29 -6.80
C LEU A 100 -12.67 9.28 -6.06
N GLY A 101 -12.18 10.44 -5.66
CA GLY A 101 -12.97 11.51 -5.06
C GLY A 101 -13.29 11.33 -3.57
N ALA A 102 -12.64 10.39 -2.88
CA ALA A 102 -12.79 10.25 -1.44
C ALA A 102 -11.97 11.30 -0.66
N THR A 103 -12.41 11.59 0.56
CA THR A 103 -11.66 12.42 1.50
C THR A 103 -10.39 11.69 1.95
N VAL A 104 -9.28 12.41 2.03
CA VAL A 104 -7.99 11.91 2.50
C VAL A 104 -7.37 12.95 3.40
N GLY A 105 -6.83 12.54 4.54
CA GLY A 105 -6.30 13.48 5.53
C GLY A 105 -5.90 12.81 6.84
N PRO A 106 -5.42 13.59 7.82
CA PRO A 106 -5.17 13.10 9.17
C PRO A 106 -6.45 12.59 9.83
N ALA A 107 -6.29 11.68 10.79
CA ALA A 107 -7.39 11.35 11.71
C ALA A 107 -7.82 12.61 12.48
N GLU A 108 -9.12 12.79 12.68
CA GLU A 108 -9.69 14.00 13.32
C GLU A 108 -9.17 14.22 14.75
N ASP A 109 -8.89 13.14 15.48
CA ASP A 109 -8.34 13.15 16.84
C ASP A 109 -6.79 13.09 16.88
N GLY A 110 -6.13 13.18 15.72
CA GLY A 110 -4.68 13.18 15.61
C GLY A 110 -4.00 11.83 15.90
N ARG A 111 -4.77 10.73 16.02
CA ARG A 111 -4.19 9.40 16.24
C ARG A 111 -3.47 8.88 14.99
N GLY A 112 -2.59 7.90 15.20
CA GLY A 112 -1.91 7.16 14.17
C GLY A 112 -1.61 5.73 14.59
N GLU A 113 -1.12 4.94 13.65
CA GLU A 113 -0.62 3.59 13.90
C GLU A 113 0.86 3.54 13.46
N PHE A 114 1.74 3.28 14.42
CA PHE A 114 3.13 2.92 14.19
C PHE A 114 3.48 1.66 14.97
N GLY A 115 3.73 0.56 14.28
CA GLY A 115 3.81 -0.77 14.91
C GLY A 115 3.23 -1.90 14.07
N CYS A 116 2.79 -2.98 14.72
CA CYS A 116 2.17 -4.14 14.09
C CYS A 116 0.77 -4.36 14.68
N TYR A 117 -0.26 -4.13 13.88
CA TYR A 117 -1.65 -4.05 14.35
C TYR A 117 -2.51 -5.13 13.72
N ARG A 118 -3.55 -5.53 14.45
CA ARG A 118 -4.54 -6.48 13.98
C ARG A 118 -5.49 -5.81 13.00
N ILE A 119 -5.63 -6.40 11.82
CA ILE A 119 -6.53 -6.01 10.75
C ILE A 119 -7.64 -7.05 10.63
N GLU A 120 -8.87 -6.57 10.74
CA GLU A 120 -10.10 -7.36 10.67
C GLU A 120 -10.72 -7.20 9.29
N PRO A 121 -10.99 -8.29 8.55
CA PRO A 121 -11.72 -8.21 7.29
C PRO A 121 -13.18 -7.84 7.54
N THR A 122 -13.76 -7.06 6.63
CA THR A 122 -15.21 -6.97 6.50
C THR A 122 -15.75 -8.28 5.90
N GLU A 123 -17.07 -8.43 5.86
CA GLU A 123 -17.68 -9.60 5.19
C GLU A 123 -17.23 -9.72 3.73
N ALA A 124 -17.21 -8.61 2.99
CA ALA A 124 -16.69 -8.57 1.61
C ALA A 124 -15.18 -8.79 1.54
N GLY A 125 -14.44 -8.37 2.56
CA GLY A 125 -13.00 -8.55 2.67
C GLY A 125 -12.54 -10.00 2.76
N ARG A 126 -13.40 -10.92 3.21
CA ARG A 126 -13.03 -12.34 3.46
C ARG A 126 -12.55 -13.07 2.21
N GLU A 127 -12.89 -12.60 1.01
CA GLU A 127 -12.39 -13.16 -0.24
C GLU A 127 -10.86 -13.02 -0.40
N ILE A 128 -10.32 -11.87 0.04
CA ILE A 128 -8.90 -11.55 -0.06
C ILE A 128 -8.15 -11.69 1.27
N LEU A 129 -8.85 -11.48 2.39
CA LEU A 129 -8.34 -11.58 3.75
C LEU A 129 -9.30 -12.49 4.54
N PRO A 130 -9.18 -13.82 4.41
CA PRO A 130 -10.15 -14.76 4.98
C PRO A 130 -10.23 -14.69 6.51
N GLU A 131 -9.05 -14.50 7.11
CA GLU A 131 -8.87 -14.40 8.54
C GLU A 131 -8.12 -13.12 8.92
N PRO A 132 -8.32 -12.61 10.13
CA PRO A 132 -7.62 -11.44 10.61
C PRO A 132 -6.11 -11.67 10.69
N ILE A 133 -5.33 -10.66 10.30
CA ILE A 133 -3.85 -10.70 10.31
C ILE A 133 -3.28 -9.60 11.20
N HIS A 134 -2.02 -9.76 11.62
CA HIS A 134 -1.24 -8.64 12.15
C HIS A 134 -0.26 -8.18 11.08
N VAL A 135 -0.16 -6.87 10.88
CA VAL A 135 0.66 -6.28 9.82
C VAL A 135 1.23 -4.93 10.23
N GLY A 136 2.38 -4.59 9.66
CA GLY A 136 3.05 -3.32 9.88
C GLY A 136 2.19 -2.12 9.49
N GLN A 137 2.24 -1.08 10.31
CA GLN A 137 1.62 0.23 10.11
C GLN A 137 2.64 1.33 10.36
N ALA A 138 2.56 2.40 9.56
CA ALA A 138 3.31 3.62 9.75
C ALA A 138 2.55 4.80 9.13
N HIS A 139 1.44 5.21 9.75
CA HIS A 139 0.60 6.28 9.24
C HIS A 139 -0.13 7.06 10.34
N PHE A 140 -0.46 8.31 10.02
CA PHE A 140 -1.35 9.19 10.80
C PHE A 140 -2.46 9.80 9.92
N HIS A 141 -2.42 9.49 8.62
CA HIS A 141 -3.47 9.81 7.65
C HIS A 141 -4.34 8.59 7.37
N THR A 142 -5.57 8.84 6.94
CA THR A 142 -6.55 7.84 6.52
C THR A 142 -7.29 8.34 5.28
N PHE A 143 -8.23 7.53 4.79
CA PHE A 143 -9.07 7.83 3.64
C PHE A 143 -10.52 7.40 3.91
N GLY A 144 -11.47 8.04 3.25
CA GLY A 144 -12.83 7.53 3.10
C GLY A 144 -12.88 6.37 2.11
N ILE A 145 -13.89 5.51 2.23
CA ILE A 145 -14.17 4.49 1.20
C ILE A 145 -14.80 5.19 -0.02
N PRO A 146 -14.18 5.14 -1.21
CA PRO A 146 -14.73 5.82 -2.38
C PRO A 146 -16.10 5.27 -2.81
N SER A 147 -16.90 6.10 -3.47
CA SER A 147 -18.15 5.63 -4.08
C SER A 147 -17.87 4.55 -5.13
N GLY A 148 -18.60 3.43 -5.06
CA GLY A 148 -18.39 2.28 -5.94
C GLY A 148 -17.21 1.38 -5.57
N ALA A 149 -16.45 1.70 -4.51
CA ALA A 149 -15.46 0.81 -3.93
C ALA A 149 -16.09 -0.16 -2.92
N THR A 150 -15.47 -1.32 -2.76
CA THR A 150 -15.85 -2.29 -1.72
C THR A 150 -14.93 -2.13 -0.51
N HIS A 151 -15.51 -1.91 0.67
CA HIS A 151 -14.76 -1.83 1.91
C HIS A 151 -14.31 -3.24 2.34
N LEU A 152 -13.01 -3.46 2.55
CA LEU A 152 -12.43 -4.79 2.75
C LEU A 152 -11.89 -5.04 4.15
N ALA A 153 -11.37 -4.04 4.85
CA ALA A 153 -10.77 -4.27 6.15
C ALA A 153 -10.75 -3.03 7.03
N SER A 154 -10.69 -3.26 8.34
CA SER A 154 -10.62 -2.26 9.40
C SER A 154 -9.60 -2.66 10.47
N SER A 155 -9.20 -1.72 11.33
CA SER A 155 -8.53 -1.98 12.60
C SER A 155 -9.37 -1.40 13.74
N ALA A 156 -8.97 -1.68 14.98
CA ALA A 156 -9.64 -1.09 16.14
C ALA A 156 -9.61 0.45 16.13
N SER A 157 -8.53 1.04 15.59
CA SER A 157 -8.32 2.50 15.58
C SER A 157 -8.72 3.15 14.26
N PHE A 158 -8.65 2.44 13.13
CA PHE A 158 -8.94 2.99 11.82
C PHE A 158 -9.98 2.13 11.10
N PRO A 159 -11.21 2.65 10.88
CA PRO A 159 -12.26 1.86 10.26
C PRO A 159 -11.96 1.51 8.81
N ASN A 160 -11.13 2.31 8.12
CA ASN A 160 -10.83 2.15 6.70
C ASN A 160 -9.36 1.74 6.54
N GLN A 161 -9.10 0.43 6.48
CA GLN A 161 -7.77 -0.14 6.29
C GLN A 161 -7.55 -0.69 4.88
N ALA A 162 -8.61 -1.09 4.18
CA ALA A 162 -8.49 -1.52 2.79
C ALA A 162 -9.80 -1.35 2.01
N PHE A 163 -9.67 -1.10 0.70
CA PHE A 163 -10.77 -1.20 -0.25
C PHE A 163 -10.32 -1.79 -1.59
N SER A 164 -11.27 -2.31 -2.37
CA SER A 164 -11.08 -2.61 -3.79
C SER A 164 -11.97 -1.73 -4.66
N TYR A 165 -11.52 -1.51 -5.89
CA TYR A 165 -12.27 -0.80 -6.90
C TYR A 165 -12.16 -1.48 -8.26
N GLY A 166 -13.30 -1.59 -8.96
CA GLY A 166 -13.39 -2.36 -10.18
C GLY A 166 -12.91 -3.80 -9.98
N ALA A 167 -12.25 -4.33 -11.01
CA ALA A 167 -11.89 -5.74 -11.01
C ALA A 167 -10.50 -6.01 -10.39
N SER A 168 -9.54 -5.10 -10.49
CA SER A 168 -8.13 -5.35 -10.13
C SER A 168 -7.41 -4.18 -9.50
N THR A 169 -8.14 -3.28 -8.84
CA THR A 169 -7.53 -2.22 -8.03
C THR A 169 -7.76 -2.49 -6.55
N TYR A 170 -6.67 -2.51 -5.78
CA TYR A 170 -6.70 -2.67 -4.34
C TYR A 170 -5.90 -1.55 -3.68
N ALA A 171 -6.40 -1.07 -2.56
CA ALA A 171 -5.79 -0.04 -1.75
C ALA A 171 -5.67 -0.56 -0.32
N LEU A 172 -4.45 -0.67 0.19
CA LEU A 172 -4.14 -1.17 1.54
C LEU A 172 -3.45 -0.04 2.32
N GLN A 173 -4.04 0.40 3.44
CA GLN A 173 -3.42 1.41 4.30
C GLN A 173 -2.18 0.84 5.02
N PHE A 174 -2.24 -0.44 5.35
CA PHE A 174 -1.17 -1.20 6.00
C PHE A 174 -0.09 -1.69 5.04
N HIS A 175 1.00 -2.18 5.63
CA HIS A 175 2.24 -2.49 4.92
C HIS A 175 2.61 -3.97 4.96
N PRO A 176 1.95 -4.81 4.14
CA PRO A 176 2.25 -6.23 4.10
C PRO A 176 3.54 -6.55 3.32
N GLU A 177 4.03 -5.60 2.53
CA GLU A 177 5.27 -5.69 1.76
C GLU A 177 6.52 -5.69 2.64
N VAL A 178 6.44 -5.09 3.83
CA VAL A 178 7.60 -4.83 4.67
C VAL A 178 8.05 -6.07 5.44
N THR A 179 9.29 -6.47 5.20
CA THR A 179 9.99 -7.56 5.90
C THR A 179 10.42 -7.13 7.31
N ILE A 180 10.90 -8.08 8.12
CA ILE A 180 11.48 -7.78 9.44
C ILE A 180 12.63 -6.76 9.30
N GLU A 181 13.48 -6.90 8.29
CA GLU A 181 14.59 -5.98 8.01
C GLU A 181 14.09 -4.59 7.63
N GLY A 182 13.06 -4.50 6.78
CA GLY A 182 12.40 -3.23 6.45
C GLY A 182 11.78 -2.55 7.66
N PHE A 183 11.12 -3.33 8.51
CA PHE A 183 10.51 -2.83 9.73
C PHE A 183 11.56 -2.30 10.72
N ARG A 184 12.69 -2.99 10.86
CA ARG A 184 13.82 -2.52 11.67
C ARG A 184 14.42 -1.22 11.15
N ARG A 185 14.45 -1.02 9.81
CA ARG A 185 14.86 0.28 9.24
C ARG A 185 13.91 1.39 9.66
N TRP A 186 12.61 1.14 9.66
CA TRP A 186 11.63 2.13 10.15
C TRP A 186 11.83 2.48 11.61
N GLN A 187 12.05 1.49 12.48
CA GLN A 187 12.34 1.75 13.89
C GLN A 187 13.56 2.65 14.09
N ALA A 188 14.55 2.56 13.19
CA ALA A 188 15.77 3.37 13.24
C ALA A 188 15.60 4.76 12.63
N SER A 189 14.76 4.91 11.60
CA SER A 189 14.67 6.17 10.81
C SER A 189 13.42 7.00 11.09
N LEU A 190 12.35 6.40 11.63
CA LEU A 190 11.06 7.05 11.86
C LEU A 190 10.82 7.35 13.34
N GLY A 191 11.86 7.80 14.05
CA GLY A 191 11.80 8.06 15.50
C GLY A 191 10.64 8.99 15.91
N ALA A 192 10.32 9.98 15.08
CA ALA A 192 9.20 10.90 15.33
C ALA A 192 7.82 10.21 15.38
N LEU A 193 7.65 9.04 14.74
CA LEU A 193 6.39 8.31 14.78
C LEU A 193 6.12 7.64 16.13
N TYR A 194 7.09 7.54 17.04
CA TYR A 194 6.83 7.10 18.41
C TYR A 194 6.07 8.13 19.25
N GLU A 195 6.04 9.39 18.82
CA GLU A 195 5.35 10.48 19.53
C GLU A 195 3.86 10.58 19.17
N ILE A 196 3.39 9.83 18.15
CA ILE A 196 1.97 9.87 17.75
C ILE A 196 1.12 9.07 18.75
N SER A 197 -0.08 9.57 19.01
CA SER A 197 -1.05 8.84 19.82
C SER A 197 -1.45 7.55 19.10
N GLY A 198 -1.23 6.41 19.77
CA GLY A 198 -1.50 5.07 19.22
C GLY A 198 -0.25 4.27 18.83
N ALA A 199 0.96 4.85 18.83
CA ALA A 199 2.18 4.10 18.58
C ALA A 199 2.42 2.99 19.61
N GLN A 200 2.84 1.82 19.12
CA GLN A 200 3.33 0.73 19.97
C GLN A 200 4.77 1.00 20.41
N THR A 201 5.13 0.54 21.60
CA THR A 201 6.51 0.56 22.08
C THR A 201 7.38 -0.33 21.19
N ARG A 202 8.68 -0.02 21.11
CA ARG A 202 9.63 -0.82 20.33
C ARG A 202 9.63 -2.31 20.73
N GLU A 203 9.46 -2.61 22.02
CA GLU A 203 9.37 -3.99 22.52
C GLU A 203 8.11 -4.72 21.99
N GLU A 204 6.95 -4.06 22.01
CA GLU A 204 5.72 -4.62 21.45
C GLU A 204 5.85 -4.87 19.95
N GLN A 205 6.44 -3.92 19.23
CA GLN A 205 6.69 -4.04 17.79
C GLN A 205 7.60 -5.24 17.49
N ASP A 206 8.76 -5.35 18.16
CA ASP A 206 9.71 -6.45 17.96
C ASP A 206 9.04 -7.81 18.20
N ARG A 207 8.25 -7.93 19.27
CA ARG A 207 7.51 -9.15 19.61
C ARG A 207 6.45 -9.50 18.57
N LEU A 208 5.64 -8.53 18.15
CA LEU A 208 4.50 -8.75 17.26
C LEU A 208 4.94 -9.02 15.81
N VAL A 209 5.89 -8.23 15.30
CA VAL A 209 6.46 -8.44 13.97
C VAL A 209 7.08 -9.83 13.89
N TYR A 210 7.93 -10.21 14.84
CA TYR A 210 8.54 -11.55 14.84
C TYR A 210 7.50 -12.68 14.89
N ARG A 211 6.47 -12.53 15.71
CA ARG A 211 5.41 -13.55 15.87
C ARG A 211 4.58 -13.74 14.60
N HIS A 212 4.27 -12.67 13.88
CA HIS A 212 3.27 -12.68 12.81
C HIS A 212 3.85 -12.64 11.40
N ASP A 213 5.15 -12.38 11.24
CA ASP A 213 5.80 -12.19 9.94
C ASP A 213 5.52 -13.32 8.93
N ALA A 214 5.66 -14.57 9.35
CA ALA A 214 5.48 -15.72 8.48
C ALA A 214 4.04 -15.85 7.94
N ALA A 215 3.05 -15.62 8.80
CA ALA A 215 1.64 -15.68 8.42
C ALA A 215 1.26 -14.51 7.51
N GLN A 216 1.72 -13.29 7.84
CA GLN A 216 1.57 -12.11 6.99
C GLN A 216 2.20 -12.33 5.61
N ALA A 217 3.42 -12.88 5.55
CA ALA A 217 4.12 -13.14 4.31
C ALA A 217 3.37 -14.15 3.45
N ALA A 218 2.92 -15.26 4.03
CA ALA A 218 2.17 -16.29 3.32
C ALA A 218 0.87 -15.74 2.72
N TRP A 219 0.12 -14.96 3.52
CA TRP A 219 -1.08 -14.28 3.04
C TRP A 219 -0.75 -13.32 1.89
N PHE A 220 0.24 -12.45 2.06
CA PHE A 220 0.52 -11.41 1.08
C PHE A 220 1.05 -11.97 -0.24
N TYR A 221 1.89 -13.01 -0.22
CA TYR A 221 2.30 -13.69 -1.46
C TYR A 221 1.11 -14.33 -2.17
N GLY A 222 0.16 -14.93 -1.44
CA GLY A 222 -1.08 -15.44 -2.02
C GLY A 222 -1.97 -14.35 -2.60
N PHE A 223 -2.03 -13.18 -1.94
CA PHE A 223 -2.73 -12.00 -2.46
C PHE A 223 -2.09 -11.47 -3.75
N LEU A 224 -0.76 -11.33 -3.80
CA LEU A 224 -0.04 -10.88 -4.98
C LEU A 224 -0.22 -11.84 -6.16
N GLU A 225 -0.22 -13.15 -5.90
CA GLU A 225 -0.55 -14.15 -6.92
C GLU A 225 -1.93 -13.89 -7.50
N LYS A 226 -2.97 -13.82 -6.67
CA LYS A 226 -4.35 -13.53 -7.14
C LYS A 226 -4.44 -12.22 -7.93
N LEU A 227 -3.68 -11.19 -7.55
CA LEU A 227 -3.72 -9.88 -8.21
C LEU A 227 -3.05 -9.90 -9.60
N PHE A 228 -1.88 -10.54 -9.72
CA PHE A 228 -1.06 -10.49 -10.94
C PHE A 228 -1.22 -11.71 -11.85
N SER A 229 -1.87 -12.80 -11.42
CA SER A 229 -2.21 -13.91 -12.30
C SER A 229 -3.17 -13.46 -13.40
N PRO A 230 -3.04 -13.98 -14.64
CA PRO A 230 -4.02 -13.76 -15.69
C PRO A 230 -5.39 -14.24 -15.23
N ARG A 231 -6.43 -13.41 -15.40
CA ARG A 231 -7.80 -13.86 -15.21
C ARG A 231 -8.22 -14.65 -16.46
N ASN A 232 -8.60 -15.90 -16.25
CA ASN A 232 -9.21 -16.76 -17.27
C ASN A 232 -10.58 -16.23 -17.68
#